data_AF-A0A1Y1UIT7-F1
#
_entry.id   AF-A0A1Y1UIT7-F1
#
_cell.length_a   1.000
_cell.length_b   1.000
_cell.length_c   1.000
_cell.angle_alpha   90.00
_cell.angle_beta   90.00
_cell.angle_gamma   90.00
#
_symmetry.space_group_name_H-M   'P 1'
#
loop_
_entity.id
_entity.type
_entity.pdbx_description
1 polymer ?
#
loop_
_entity_poly.entity_id
_entity_poly.type
_entity_poly.pdbx_seq_one_letter_code
_entity_poly.pdbx_strand_id
1 'polypeptide(L)'
;MQQSLRNVLPPRTKVSLSGASSSSLRKSLIDSQNETPWTAPSLPASIHLRFSEPTDSATHIALTFQGGFVGTKASLYLASRGQDGRQADQPGLELGGKIYPEDKNKRQIFQIPYLSTTNNTTSLTELKIEFETSSDQYGRITLYSVELLG
;
A
#
# COMPACT_ATOMS: atom_id res chain seq x y z
N MET A 1 -10.38 -19.97 14.57
CA MET A 1 -9.68 -20.30 13.30
C MET A 1 -8.89 -19.06 12.90
N GLN A 2 -7.55 -19.09 12.96
CA GLN A 2 -6.75 -17.98 12.46
C GLN A 2 -6.83 -18.01 10.93
N GLN A 3 -7.56 -17.06 10.34
CA GLN A 3 -7.55 -16.90 8.89
C GLN A 3 -6.11 -16.61 8.47
N SER A 4 -5.54 -17.49 7.65
CA SER A 4 -4.22 -17.29 7.08
C SER A 4 -4.31 -16.15 6.07
N LEU A 5 -3.88 -14.95 6.45
CA LEU A 5 -3.80 -13.81 5.54
C LEU A 5 -2.87 -14.14 4.37
N ARG A 6 -3.40 -14.14 3.14
CA ARG A 6 -2.65 -14.42 1.92
C ARG A 6 -2.50 -13.16 1.09
N ASN A 7 -1.47 -13.11 0.25
CA ASN A 7 -1.32 -12.03 -0.71
C ASN A 7 -2.44 -12.12 -1.75
N VAL A 8 -3.32 -11.12 -1.77
CA VAL A 8 -4.47 -10.97 -2.67
C VAL A 8 -4.23 -9.87 -3.71
N LEU A 9 -2.99 -9.42 -3.87
CA LEU A 9 -2.64 -8.40 -4.86
C LEU A 9 -2.92 -8.92 -6.28
N PRO A 10 -3.73 -8.21 -7.09
CA PRO A 10 -4.02 -8.64 -8.45
C PRO A 10 -2.76 -8.70 -9.34
N PRO A 11 -2.63 -9.72 -10.20
CA PRO A 11 -1.40 -9.95 -10.97
C PRO A 11 -1.08 -8.84 -11.97
N ARG A 12 -2.07 -8.03 -12.38
CA ARG A 12 -1.89 -6.90 -13.32
C ARG A 12 -2.01 -5.54 -12.64
N THR A 13 -1.59 -5.46 -11.38
CA THR A 13 -1.54 -4.20 -10.62
C THR A 13 -0.53 -3.22 -11.23
N LYS A 14 -0.98 -2.01 -11.56
CA LYS A 14 -0.11 -0.92 -11.97
C LYS A 14 0.40 -0.20 -10.72
N VAL A 15 1.72 -0.19 -10.54
CA VAL A 15 2.39 0.54 -9.46
C VAL A 15 2.82 1.91 -9.99
N SER A 16 2.62 2.97 -9.21
CA SER A 16 3.15 4.31 -9.46
C SER A 16 3.90 4.75 -8.19
N LEU A 17 5.12 5.24 -8.35
CA LEU A 17 6.01 5.56 -7.23
C LEU A 17 6.41 7.03 -7.32
N SER A 18 6.46 7.73 -6.18
CA SER A 18 7.05 9.07 -6.11
C SER A 18 8.58 8.97 -6.19
N GLY A 19 9.17 9.47 -7.27
CA GLY A 19 10.63 9.47 -7.49
C GLY A 19 11.09 8.45 -8.54
N ALA A 20 12.22 7.78 -8.28
CA ALA A 20 12.82 6.84 -9.22
C ALA A 20 11.86 5.70 -9.56
N SER A 21 11.40 5.68 -10.82
CA SER A 21 10.28 4.84 -11.25
C SER A 21 10.66 4.03 -12.50
N SER A 22 11.65 3.16 -12.37
CA SER A 22 11.89 2.15 -13.40
C SER A 22 10.84 1.03 -13.34
N SER A 23 10.57 0.38 -14.47
CA SER A 23 9.62 -0.74 -14.54
C SER A 23 10.06 -1.93 -13.68
N SER A 24 11.36 -2.14 -13.56
CA SER A 24 11.96 -3.21 -12.75
C SER A 24 11.77 -2.96 -11.24
N LEU A 25 11.97 -1.72 -10.77
CA LEU A 25 11.75 -1.35 -9.36
C LEU A 25 10.29 -1.55 -8.94
N ARG A 26 9.35 -1.17 -9.82
CA ARG A 26 7.91 -1.37 -9.58
C ARG A 26 7.54 -2.84 -9.40
N LYS A 27 8.08 -3.72 -10.25
CA LYS A 27 7.84 -5.16 -10.15
C LYS A 27 8.47 -5.74 -8.89
N SER A 28 9.68 -5.32 -8.55
CA SER A 28 10.36 -5.78 -7.34
C SER A 28 9.58 -5.47 -6.06
N LEU A 29 8.87 -4.35 -6.02
CA LEU A 29 8.16 -3.94 -4.81
C LEU A 29 6.93 -4.80 -4.51
N ILE A 30 6.29 -5.34 -5.55
CA ILE A 30 5.09 -6.19 -5.43
C ILE A 30 5.43 -7.69 -5.51
N ASP A 31 6.64 -8.01 -5.96
CA ASP A 31 7.15 -9.37 -6.09
C ASP A 31 8.13 -9.65 -4.94
N SER A 32 7.68 -10.42 -3.96
CA SER A 32 8.46 -10.70 -2.75
C SER A 32 9.69 -11.59 -2.97
N GLN A 33 9.93 -12.10 -4.19
CA GLN A 33 11.13 -12.86 -4.53
C GLN A 33 12.29 -11.95 -4.94
N ASN A 34 12.03 -10.68 -5.28
CA ASN A 34 13.05 -9.79 -5.79
C ASN A 34 13.58 -8.88 -4.67
N GLU A 35 14.88 -8.97 -4.41
CA GLU A 35 15.54 -8.29 -3.27
C GLU A 35 15.81 -6.79 -3.51
N THR A 36 15.32 -6.20 -4.59
CA THR A 36 15.63 -4.80 -4.93
C THR A 36 14.65 -3.85 -4.24
N PRO A 37 15.08 -3.08 -3.23
CA PRO A 37 14.18 -2.15 -2.58
C PRO A 37 13.88 -0.94 -3.46
N TRP A 38 12.70 -0.36 -3.25
CA TRP A 38 12.41 0.99 -3.68
C TRP A 38 12.86 1.99 -2.61
N THR A 39 13.65 2.99 -3.01
CA THR A 39 14.03 4.10 -2.15
C THR A 39 13.45 5.41 -2.66
N ALA A 40 12.66 6.08 -1.82
CA ALA A 40 12.23 7.44 -2.03
C ALA A 40 13.36 8.42 -1.60
N PRO A 41 13.74 9.40 -2.43
CA PRO A 41 14.83 10.33 -2.12
C PRO A 41 14.45 11.39 -1.07
N SER A 42 13.15 11.72 -0.96
CA SER A 42 12.64 12.72 -0.02
C SER A 42 11.12 12.54 0.20
N LEU A 43 10.62 13.15 1.27
CA LEU A 43 9.18 13.27 1.56
C LEU A 43 8.55 14.50 0.87
N PRO A 44 7.22 14.51 0.63
CA PRO A 44 6.30 13.38 0.78
C PRO A 44 6.54 12.33 -0.31
N ALA A 45 6.54 11.06 0.09
CA ALA A 45 6.72 9.94 -0.82
C ALA A 45 5.43 9.13 -0.89
N SER A 46 5.05 8.68 -2.08
CA SER A 46 3.84 7.88 -2.24
C SER A 46 4.04 6.65 -3.12
N ILE A 47 3.31 5.60 -2.79
CA ILE A 47 3.17 4.38 -3.57
C ILE A 47 1.70 4.27 -3.93
N HIS A 48 1.38 4.23 -5.21
CA HIS A 48 0.02 4.11 -5.68
C HIS A 48 -0.12 2.82 -6.48
N LEU A 49 -0.92 1.90 -5.95
CA LEU A 49 -1.30 0.64 -6.56
C LEU A 49 -2.67 0.81 -7.19
N ARG A 50 -2.76 0.59 -8.50
CA ARG A 50 -4.01 0.55 -9.24
C ARG A 50 -4.28 -0.85 -9.70
N PHE A 51 -5.38 -1.42 -9.23
CA PHE A 51 -5.74 -2.78 -9.53
C PHE A 51 -6.40 -2.86 -10.90
N SER A 52 -6.02 -3.87 -11.68
CA SER A 52 -6.69 -4.17 -12.95
C SER A 52 -8.12 -4.65 -12.72
N GLU A 53 -8.34 -5.32 -11.60
CA GLU A 53 -9.60 -5.94 -11.20
C GLU A 53 -9.87 -5.56 -9.74
N PRO A 54 -11.11 -5.17 -9.41
CA PRO A 54 -11.47 -4.85 -8.03
C PRO A 54 -11.24 -6.04 -7.10
N THR A 55 -10.72 -5.79 -5.89
CA THR A 55 -10.41 -6.83 -4.90
C THR A 55 -11.29 -6.69 -3.66
N ASP A 56 -12.16 -7.67 -3.42
CA ASP A 56 -13.09 -7.69 -2.28
C ASP A 56 -12.49 -8.33 -1.02
N SER A 57 -11.41 -9.10 -1.17
CA SER A 57 -10.80 -9.85 -0.06
C SER A 57 -9.76 -9.05 0.72
N ALA A 58 -9.36 -7.87 0.24
CA ALA A 58 -8.31 -7.08 0.88
C ALA A 58 -8.76 -6.57 2.25
N THR A 59 -7.99 -6.89 3.30
CA THR A 59 -8.27 -6.49 4.69
C THR A 59 -7.06 -5.85 5.36
N HIS A 60 -5.86 -6.27 4.98
CA HIS A 60 -4.61 -5.81 5.58
C HIS A 60 -3.61 -5.41 4.49
N ILE A 61 -2.62 -4.62 4.89
CA ILE A 61 -1.43 -4.32 4.10
C ILE A 61 -0.19 -4.80 4.86
N ALA A 62 0.74 -5.44 4.17
CA ALA A 62 2.05 -5.72 4.73
C ALA A 62 3.13 -4.88 4.05
N LEU A 63 4.00 -4.31 4.88
CA LEU A 63 5.12 -3.50 4.47
C LEU A 63 6.40 -4.08 5.07
N THR A 64 7.43 -4.24 4.25
CA THR A 64 8.76 -4.69 4.71
C THR A 64 9.77 -3.58 4.51
N PHE A 65 10.23 -3.03 5.63
CA PHE A 65 11.32 -2.05 5.65
C PHE A 65 12.61 -2.72 6.14
N GLN A 66 13.75 -2.30 5.62
CA GLN A 66 15.07 -2.62 6.18
C GLN A 66 15.99 -1.39 6.15
N GLY A 67 16.82 -1.25 7.17
CA GLY A 67 17.97 -0.34 7.20
C GLY A 67 17.71 1.07 7.72
N GLY A 68 16.77 1.30 8.66
CA GLY A 68 16.63 2.63 9.30
C GLY A 68 15.91 3.71 8.47
N PHE A 69 15.51 3.39 7.24
CA PHE A 69 14.78 4.29 6.33
C PHE A 69 13.28 3.98 6.33
N VAL A 70 12.63 4.06 7.50
CA VAL A 70 11.23 3.65 7.66
C VAL A 70 10.30 4.85 7.58
N GLY A 71 9.23 4.75 6.81
CA GLY A 71 8.15 5.73 6.82
C GLY A 71 7.33 5.59 8.10
N THR A 72 7.65 6.35 9.15
CA THR A 72 7.09 6.19 10.51
C THR A 72 5.62 6.56 10.63
N LYS A 73 5.08 7.25 9.63
CA LYS A 73 3.67 7.60 9.51
C LYS A 73 3.26 7.58 8.06
N ALA A 74 2.22 6.82 7.74
CA ALA A 74 1.67 6.79 6.40
C ALA A 74 0.15 6.89 6.41
N SER A 75 -0.38 7.72 5.51
CA SER A 75 -1.81 7.82 5.22
C SER A 75 -2.15 6.85 4.09
N LEU A 76 -3.15 6.01 4.33
CA LEU A 76 -3.70 5.10 3.33
C LEU A 76 -4.89 5.78 2.68
N TYR A 77 -4.84 5.91 1.36
CA TYR A 77 -5.95 6.34 0.55
C TYR A 77 -6.45 5.19 -0.31
N LEU A 78 -7.76 5.05 -0.42
CA LEU A 78 -8.44 3.96 -1.09
C LEU A 78 -9.38 4.53 -2.13
N ALA A 79 -9.42 3.92 -3.30
CA ALA A 79 -10.55 4.07 -4.22
C ALA A 79 -11.28 2.73 -4.25
N SER A 80 -12.60 2.80 -4.21
CA SER A 80 -13.44 1.61 -4.20
C SER A 80 -14.62 1.77 -5.15
N ARG A 81 -15.08 0.66 -5.72
CA ARG A 81 -16.27 0.64 -6.55
C ARG A 81 -17.46 0.26 -5.68
N GLY A 82 -18.38 1.20 -5.46
CA GLY A 82 -19.66 0.89 -4.82
C GLY A 82 -20.48 -0.10 -5.66
N GLN A 83 -21.23 -0.98 -5.00
CA GLN A 83 -22.18 -1.90 -5.65
C GLN A 83 -23.34 -1.18 -6.34
N ASP A 84 -23.72 0.01 -5.86
CA ASP A 84 -24.73 0.83 -6.49
C ASP A 84 -24.07 1.57 -7.65
N GLY A 85 -24.45 1.28 -8.90
CA GLY A 85 -23.90 1.84 -10.14
C GLY A 85 -23.94 3.38 -10.29
N ARG A 86 -24.15 4.11 -9.20
CA ARG A 86 -23.75 5.50 -9.05
C ARG A 86 -22.23 5.55 -9.10
N GLN A 87 -21.72 5.79 -10.30
CA GLN A 87 -20.42 6.43 -10.45
C GLN A 87 -20.41 7.62 -9.47
N ALA A 88 -19.67 7.48 -8.36
CA ALA A 88 -19.16 8.65 -7.70
C ALA A 88 -18.41 9.40 -8.81
N ASP A 89 -18.89 10.61 -9.11
CA ASP A 89 -18.57 11.40 -10.29
C ASP A 89 -17.06 11.61 -10.51
N GLN A 90 -16.22 11.27 -9.52
CA GLN A 90 -14.82 10.94 -9.69
C GLN A 90 -14.47 9.79 -8.73
N PRO A 91 -13.70 8.75 -9.14
CA PRO A 91 -13.05 7.85 -8.18
C PRO A 91 -11.94 8.64 -7.46
N GLY A 92 -12.34 9.50 -6.54
CA GLY A 92 -11.43 10.22 -5.66
C GLY A 92 -10.86 9.23 -4.66
N LEU A 93 -9.53 9.25 -4.50
CA LEU A 93 -8.86 8.54 -3.42
C LEU A 93 -9.37 9.09 -2.07
N GLU A 94 -10.12 8.28 -1.33
CA GLU A 94 -10.63 8.62 0.00
C GLU A 94 -9.63 8.19 1.08
N LEU A 95 -9.55 8.92 2.20
CA LEU A 95 -8.66 8.54 3.30
C LEU A 95 -9.20 7.27 3.99
N GLY A 96 -8.55 6.14 3.73
CA GLY A 96 -8.87 4.84 4.31
C GLY A 96 -8.32 4.63 5.74
N GLY A 97 -7.37 5.45 6.18
CA GLY A 97 -6.83 5.42 7.53
C GLY A 97 -5.36 5.84 7.59
N LYS A 98 -4.75 5.67 8.76
CA LYS A 98 -3.32 5.92 8.97
C LYS A 98 -2.67 4.70 9.62
N ILE A 99 -1.44 4.43 9.21
CA ILE A 99 -0.59 3.39 9.77
C ILE A 99 0.70 4.00 10.30
N TYR A 100 1.29 3.35 11.30
CA TYR A 100 2.47 3.82 11.99
C TYR A 100 3.54 2.72 12.01
N PRO A 101 4.29 2.55 10.90
CA PRO A 101 5.37 1.59 10.85
C PRO A 101 6.51 1.91 11.82
N GLU A 102 7.05 0.86 12.44
CA GLU A 102 8.19 0.95 13.35
C GLU A 102 9.48 0.52 12.66
N ASP A 103 10.61 1.11 13.03
CA ASP A 103 11.91 0.68 12.55
C ASP A 103 12.38 -0.58 13.28
N LYS A 104 11.89 -1.73 12.82
CA LYS A 104 12.18 -3.05 13.40
C LYS A 104 12.79 -4.03 12.39
N ASN A 105 13.21 -3.55 11.22
CA ASN A 105 13.82 -4.36 10.14
C ASN A 105 13.06 -5.65 9.83
N LYS A 106 11.73 -5.57 9.86
CA LYS A 106 10.85 -6.74 9.71
C LYS A 106 9.58 -6.39 8.96
N ARG A 107 8.95 -7.42 8.42
CA ARG A 107 7.60 -7.36 7.85
C ARG A 107 6.61 -6.93 8.92
N GLN A 108 5.82 -5.92 8.61
CA GLN A 108 4.79 -5.38 9.49
C GLN A 108 3.44 -5.41 8.78
N ILE A 109 2.42 -5.90 9.46
CA ILE A 109 1.06 -6.04 8.93
C ILE A 109 0.19 -5.01 9.62
N PHE A 110 -0.54 -4.24 8.83
CA PHE A 110 -1.48 -3.23 9.29
C PHE A 110 -2.87 -3.55 8.74
N GLN A 111 -3.87 -3.49 9.61
CA GLN A 111 -5.26 -3.57 9.19
C GLN A 111 -5.65 -2.28 8.46
N ILE A 112 -6.40 -2.39 7.37
CA ILE A 112 -6.91 -1.24 6.61
C ILE A 112 -8.22 -0.80 7.31
N PRO A 113 -8.24 0.33 8.04
CA PRO A 113 -9.36 0.66 8.94
C PRO A 113 -10.70 0.80 8.20
N TYR A 114 -10.69 1.49 7.06
CA TYR A 114 -11.90 1.75 6.26
C TYR A 114 -12.60 0.47 5.76
N LEU A 115 -11.84 -0.53 5.32
CA LEU A 115 -12.40 -1.81 4.86
C LEU A 115 -13.01 -2.64 6.01
N SER A 116 -12.60 -2.34 7.25
CA SER A 116 -13.11 -3.04 8.43
C SER A 116 -14.41 -2.43 8.97
N THR A 117 -14.73 -1.18 8.62
CA THR A 117 -15.91 -0.46 9.10
C THR A 117 -17.10 -0.52 8.14
N THR A 118 -16.86 -0.73 6.84
CA THR A 118 -17.92 -0.92 5.87
C THR A 118 -18.36 -2.39 5.89
N ASN A 119 -19.52 -2.69 6.49
CA ASN A 119 -20.19 -4.01 6.41
C ASN A 119 -20.67 -4.37 4.97
N ASN A 120 -20.16 -3.68 3.96
CA ASN A 120 -20.52 -3.82 2.57
C ASN A 120 -19.30 -4.35 1.81
N THR A 121 -19.52 -5.27 0.88
CA THR A 121 -18.51 -5.84 0.00
C THR A 121 -17.99 -4.75 -0.94
N THR A 122 -17.08 -3.93 -0.43
CA THR A 122 -16.54 -2.79 -1.16
C THR A 122 -15.32 -3.26 -1.93
N SER A 123 -15.45 -3.36 -3.26
CA SER A 123 -14.37 -3.85 -4.10
C SER A 123 -13.30 -2.76 -4.23
N LEU A 124 -12.10 -3.01 -3.68
CA LEU A 124 -10.99 -2.07 -3.72
C LEU A 124 -10.41 -1.99 -5.13
N THR A 125 -10.30 -0.80 -5.71
CA THR A 125 -9.76 -0.58 -7.07
C THR A 125 -8.40 0.11 -7.06
N GLU A 126 -8.15 1.00 -6.10
CA GLU A 126 -6.87 1.69 -5.96
C GLU A 126 -6.48 1.79 -4.48
N LEU A 127 -5.18 1.69 -4.21
CA LEU A 127 -4.58 1.87 -2.89
C LEU A 127 -3.36 2.77 -3.02
N LYS A 128 -3.42 3.97 -2.46
CA LYS A 128 -2.29 4.88 -2.36
C LYS A 128 -1.81 4.96 -0.92
N ILE A 129 -0.53 4.72 -0.72
CA ILE A 129 0.18 4.87 0.56
C ILE A 129 0.97 6.16 0.43
N GLU A 130 0.71 7.12 1.29
CA GLU A 130 1.45 8.38 1.35
C GLU A 130 2.21 8.46 2.66
N PHE A 131 3.53 8.43 2.58
CA PHE A 131 4.39 8.58 3.73
C PHE A 131 4.51 10.06 4.08
N GLU A 132 4.13 10.39 5.31
CA GLU A 132 4.16 11.75 5.86
C GLU A 132 5.48 12.03 6.59
N THR A 133 6.04 11.01 7.26
CA THR A 133 7.26 11.11 8.06
C THR A 133 8.18 9.93 7.80
N SER A 134 9.48 10.12 8.06
CA SER A 134 10.51 9.08 7.98
C SER A 134 11.33 9.06 9.27
N SER A 135 11.93 7.91 9.57
CA SER A 135 12.93 7.74 10.60
C SER A 135 14.30 8.33 10.21
N ASP A 136 14.54 8.57 8.91
CA ASP A 136 15.76 9.20 8.42
C ASP A 136 15.63 10.72 8.41
N GLN A 137 16.70 11.41 8.82
CA GLN A 137 16.75 12.88 8.92
C GLN A 137 16.59 13.61 7.58
N TYR A 138 16.84 12.94 6.45
CA TYR A 138 16.66 13.49 5.11
C TYR A 138 15.31 13.15 4.48
N GLY A 139 14.44 12.42 5.20
CA GLY A 139 13.14 12.01 4.68
C GLY A 139 13.23 10.84 3.68
N ARG A 140 14.34 10.09 3.63
CA ARG A 140 14.43 8.92 2.75
C ARG A 140 13.63 7.76 3.31
N ILE A 141 13.01 6.98 2.43
CA ILE A 141 12.26 5.77 2.81
C ILE A 141 12.70 4.64 1.90
N THR A 142 13.04 3.50 2.48
CA THR A 142 13.45 2.29 1.75
C THR A 142 12.49 1.16 2.08
N LEU A 143 11.79 0.70 1.05
CA LEU A 143 10.77 -0.34 1.16
C LEU A 143 11.11 -1.50 0.23
N TYR A 144 11.12 -2.70 0.79
CA TYR A 144 11.49 -3.92 0.08
C TYR A 144 10.29 -4.59 -0.55
N SER A 145 9.18 -4.66 0.19
CA SER A 145 7.96 -5.26 -0.31
C SER A 145 6.70 -4.56 0.20
N VAL A 146 5.70 -4.55 -0.66
CA VAL A 146 4.32 -4.18 -0.39
C VAL A 146 3.44 -5.36 -0.76
N GLU A 147 2.66 -5.84 0.19
CA GLU A 147 1.69 -6.90 -0.03
C GLU A 147 0.30 -6.43 0.38
N LEU A 148 -0.70 -6.81 -0.41
CA LEU A 148 -2.10 -6.65 -0.06
C LEU A 148 -2.58 -7.99 0.49
N LEU A 149 -3.16 -8.01 1.69
CA LEU A 149 -3.49 -9.23 2.41
C LEU A 149 -4.99 -9.39 2.61
N GLY A 150 -5.48 -10.61 2.44
CA GLY A 150 -6.89 -10.99 2.52
C GLY A 150 -7.12 -12.45 2.85
#